data_AF-A0A382KXP8-F1
#
_entry.id   AF-A0A382KXP8-F1
#
_cell.length_a   1.000
_cell.length_b   1.000
_cell.length_c   1.000
_cell.angle_alpha   90.00
_cell.angle_beta   90.00
_cell.angle_gamma   90.00
#
_symmetry.space_group_name_H-M   'P 1'
#
loop_
_entity.id
_entity.type
_entity.pdbx_description
1 polymer ?
#
loop_
_entity_poly.entity_id
_entity_poly.type
_entity_poly.pdbx_seq_one_letter_code
_entity_poly.pdbx_strand_id
1 'polypeptide(L)'
;VKESSYLTLLGKFEHSDSWGFGDAFELLCFHTRILANAFDSGRDGFEKIDTALRDVWTTIEDSISDGKIRVKSGKLSALSAGPMFTENSNVVVIDKKSFLSWYRRDKQKIVQYLSYAGLEIHQEEFLDRLAKMEPLKTPHPKTNKAKKDRLREDYISSVAKKFKDKPDLQFPDFKNDYGLQKLIRLSGLPEDKYPKDSTLQGWIREARKKVKVKPKRGKPGKKINKLLLSPPP
;
A
#
# COMPACT_ATOMS: atom_id res chain seq x y z
N VAL A 1 20.26 13.26 10.39
CA VAL A 1 18.93 13.41 11.05
C VAL A 1 17.73 13.42 10.07
N LYS A 2 17.91 13.56 8.74
CA LYS A 2 16.80 13.68 7.76
C LYS A 2 16.10 12.38 7.30
N GLU A 3 16.74 11.20 7.43
CA GLU A 3 16.14 9.94 6.93
C GLU A 3 14.91 9.50 7.73
N SER A 4 14.91 9.69 9.05
CA SER A 4 13.79 9.27 9.90
C SER A 4 12.50 10.04 9.57
N SER A 5 12.59 11.36 9.31
CA SER A 5 11.41 12.16 8.96
C SER A 5 10.91 11.86 7.55
N TYR A 6 11.83 11.59 6.61
CA TYR A 6 11.51 11.29 5.22
C TYR A 6 10.83 9.92 5.06
N LEU A 7 11.34 8.90 5.75
CA LEU A 7 10.69 7.58 5.83
C LEU A 7 9.31 7.66 6.49
N THR A 8 9.14 8.57 7.46
CA THR A 8 7.84 8.82 8.08
C THR A 8 6.84 9.44 7.08
N LEU A 9 7.31 10.26 6.13
CA LEU A 9 6.48 10.96 5.15
C LEU A 9 6.03 10.04 4.01
N LEU A 10 6.96 9.27 3.42
CA LEU A 10 6.61 8.20 2.47
C LEU A 10 5.71 7.13 3.11
N GLY A 11 5.94 6.82 4.39
CA GLY A 11 5.07 5.96 5.17
C GLY A 11 3.63 6.49 5.25
N LYS A 12 3.44 7.80 5.45
CA LYS A 12 2.10 8.42 5.41
C LYS A 12 1.45 8.30 4.03
N PHE A 13 2.19 8.53 2.95
CA PHE A 13 1.66 8.37 1.59
C PHE A 13 1.29 6.92 1.27
N GLU A 14 2.06 5.96 1.77
CA GLU A 14 1.79 4.54 1.59
C GLU A 14 0.48 4.10 2.27
N HIS A 15 0.18 4.61 3.47
CA HIS A 15 -1.00 4.19 4.24
C HIS A 15 -2.25 5.05 4.01
N SER A 16 -2.14 6.17 3.30
CA SER A 16 -3.29 7.01 2.96
C SER A 16 -4.04 6.49 1.73
N ASP A 17 -5.37 6.66 1.72
CA ASP A 17 -6.23 6.41 0.57
C ASP A 17 -6.35 7.65 -0.36
N SER A 18 -5.77 8.78 0.02
CA SER A 18 -5.81 10.04 -0.74
C SER A 18 -4.63 10.93 -0.44
N TRP A 19 -4.28 11.76 -1.41
CA TRP A 19 -3.15 12.67 -1.32
C TRP A 19 -3.62 14.10 -1.62
N GLY A 20 -2.95 15.09 -1.04
CA GLY A 20 -3.04 16.44 -1.57
C GLY A 20 -2.44 16.49 -2.97
N PHE A 21 -2.94 17.38 -3.83
CA PHE A 21 -2.41 17.53 -5.18
C PHE A 21 -0.93 17.93 -5.14
N GLY A 22 -0.57 18.90 -4.28
CA GLY A 22 0.81 19.33 -4.10
C GLY A 22 1.73 18.20 -3.67
N ASP A 23 1.29 17.38 -2.73
CA ASP A 23 2.01 16.20 -2.28
C ASP A 23 2.24 15.19 -3.42
N ALA A 24 1.22 14.92 -4.22
CA ALA A 24 1.32 14.01 -5.36
C ALA A 24 2.23 14.58 -6.45
N PHE A 25 2.21 15.89 -6.68
CA PHE A 25 3.11 16.60 -7.57
C PHE A 25 4.56 16.56 -7.06
N GLU A 26 4.78 16.69 -5.75
CA GLU A 26 6.12 16.60 -5.14
C GLU A 26 6.75 15.20 -5.30
N LEU A 27 5.94 14.14 -5.24
CA LEU A 27 6.41 12.79 -5.54
C LEU A 27 6.92 12.65 -6.98
N LEU A 28 6.40 13.46 -7.91
CA LEU A 28 6.85 13.48 -9.30
C LEU A 28 8.05 14.41 -9.50
N CYS A 29 8.00 15.63 -8.98
CA CYS A 29 8.84 16.71 -9.50
C CYS A 29 9.67 17.46 -8.45
N PHE A 30 9.81 17.00 -7.20
CA PHE A 30 10.44 17.70 -6.06
C PHE A 30 10.59 19.24 -6.21
N HIS A 31 9.51 19.91 -6.60
CA HIS A 31 9.57 21.16 -7.34
C HIS A 31 10.08 22.31 -6.46
N THR A 32 9.83 22.25 -5.16
CA THR A 32 10.36 23.19 -4.16
C THR A 32 11.89 23.22 -4.17
N ARG A 33 12.55 22.07 -4.34
CA ARG A 33 14.01 21.98 -4.40
C ARG A 33 14.54 22.28 -5.80
N ILE A 34 13.83 21.84 -6.84
CA ILE A 34 14.26 22.03 -8.23
C ILE A 34 14.20 23.51 -8.62
N LEU A 35 13.12 24.22 -8.27
CA LEU A 35 12.98 25.66 -8.55
C LEU A 35 14.03 26.52 -7.82
N ALA A 36 14.38 26.16 -6.58
CA ALA A 36 15.44 26.84 -5.86
C ALA A 36 16.79 26.73 -6.58
N ASN A 37 17.15 25.54 -7.06
CA ASN A 37 18.38 25.31 -7.82
C ASN A 37 18.32 25.91 -9.25
N ALA A 38 17.13 26.01 -9.85
CA ALA A 38 16.93 26.58 -11.17
C ALA A 38 17.29 28.07 -11.21
N PHE A 39 17.03 28.79 -10.11
CA PHE A 39 17.38 30.20 -9.98
C PHE A 39 18.89 30.44 -10.13
N ASP A 40 19.72 29.55 -9.59
CA ASP A 40 21.18 29.60 -9.69
C ASP A 40 21.71 29.29 -11.10
N SER A 41 20.87 28.68 -11.96
CA SER A 41 21.23 28.26 -13.32
C SER A 41 21.02 29.36 -14.37
N GLY A 42 20.57 30.56 -13.94
CA GLY A 42 20.24 31.67 -14.84
C GLY A 42 18.92 31.49 -15.60
N ARG A 43 18.57 32.49 -16.41
CA ARG A 43 17.26 32.60 -17.08
C ARG A 43 16.92 31.35 -17.90
N ASP A 44 17.84 30.89 -18.75
CA ASP A 44 17.58 29.77 -19.67
C ASP A 44 17.38 28.44 -18.92
N GLY A 45 18.10 28.23 -17.82
CA GLY A 45 17.92 27.06 -16.96
C GLY A 45 16.58 27.09 -16.24
N PHE A 46 16.20 28.28 -15.75
CA PHE A 46 14.92 28.50 -15.11
C PHE A 46 13.73 28.27 -16.04
N GLU A 47 13.75 28.85 -17.24
CA GLU A 47 12.65 28.71 -18.22
C GLU A 47 12.41 27.24 -18.62
N LYS A 48 13.49 26.48 -18.83
CA LYS A 48 13.38 25.04 -19.15
C LYS A 48 12.74 24.25 -18.02
N ILE A 49 13.16 24.52 -16.79
CA ILE A 49 12.64 23.84 -15.59
C ILE A 49 11.17 24.24 -15.36
N ASP A 50 10.83 25.53 -15.40
CA ASP A 50 9.44 25.99 -15.21
C ASP A 50 8.51 25.38 -16.27
N THR A 51 8.94 25.35 -17.54
CA THR A 51 8.17 24.73 -18.62
C THR A 51 7.91 23.25 -18.35
N ALA A 52 8.93 22.47 -17.99
CA ALA A 52 8.76 21.05 -17.68
C ALA A 52 7.82 20.83 -16.48
N LEU A 53 7.93 21.65 -15.43
CA LEU A 53 7.05 21.57 -14.26
C LEU A 53 5.60 21.93 -14.61
N ARG A 54 5.38 22.95 -15.42
CA ARG A 54 4.05 23.35 -15.92
C ARG A 54 3.43 22.26 -16.77
N ASP A 55 4.18 21.64 -17.68
CA ASP A 55 3.67 20.56 -18.52
C ASP A 55 3.19 19.36 -17.69
N VAL A 56 3.93 18.98 -16.65
CA VAL A 56 3.50 17.93 -15.72
C VAL A 56 2.28 18.37 -14.91
N TRP A 57 2.28 19.58 -14.38
CA TRP A 57 1.16 20.14 -13.61
C TRP A 57 -0.14 20.14 -14.41
N THR A 58 -0.11 20.75 -15.60
CA THR A 58 -1.26 20.83 -16.51
C THR A 58 -1.73 19.44 -16.95
N THR A 59 -0.81 18.49 -17.18
CA THR A 59 -1.21 17.11 -17.50
C THR A 59 -2.01 16.45 -16.37
N ILE A 60 -1.70 16.76 -15.11
CA ILE A 60 -2.49 16.28 -13.95
C ILE A 60 -3.84 16.99 -13.90
N GLU A 61 -3.88 18.31 -14.09
CA GLU A 61 -5.13 19.10 -14.12
C GLU A 61 -6.09 18.65 -15.22
N ASP A 62 -5.58 18.43 -16.44
CA ASP A 62 -6.34 17.91 -17.57
C ASP A 62 -6.88 16.51 -17.24
N SER A 63 -6.06 15.67 -16.61
CA SER A 63 -6.47 14.32 -16.23
C SER A 63 -7.52 14.32 -15.11
N ILE A 64 -7.53 15.33 -14.25
CA ILE A 64 -8.61 15.55 -13.28
C ILE A 64 -9.89 16.00 -14.01
N SER A 65 -9.77 16.94 -14.94
CA SER A 65 -10.90 17.48 -15.72
C SER A 65 -11.57 16.40 -16.56
N ASP A 66 -10.77 15.51 -17.13
CA ASP A 66 -11.20 14.33 -17.89
C ASP A 66 -11.77 13.20 -17.01
N GLY A 67 -11.76 13.34 -15.68
CA GLY A 67 -12.21 12.32 -14.73
C GLY A 67 -11.30 11.09 -14.61
N LYS A 68 -10.10 11.13 -15.20
CA LYS A 68 -9.09 10.06 -15.10
C LYS A 68 -8.48 10.00 -13.70
N ILE A 69 -8.36 11.15 -13.05
CA ILE A 69 -7.99 11.29 -11.64
C ILE A 69 -9.21 11.82 -10.88
N ARG A 70 -9.63 11.09 -9.85
CA ARG A 70 -10.81 11.45 -9.07
C ARG A 70 -10.44 12.42 -7.95
N VAL A 71 -11.13 13.54 -7.87
CA VAL A 71 -11.05 14.48 -6.74
C VAL A 71 -11.96 14.01 -5.61
N LYS A 72 -11.45 14.01 -4.37
CA LYS A 72 -12.21 13.74 -3.15
C LYS A 72 -12.72 15.02 -2.48
N SER A 73 -11.96 16.10 -2.55
CA SER A 73 -12.35 17.42 -2.03
C SER A 73 -11.52 18.54 -2.66
N GLY A 74 -11.99 19.78 -2.50
CA GLY A 74 -11.36 20.96 -3.08
C GLY A 74 -11.86 21.27 -4.48
N LYS A 75 -11.45 22.43 -5.01
CA LYS A 75 -11.80 22.89 -6.35
C LYS A 75 -10.56 22.98 -7.21
N LEU A 76 -10.61 22.39 -8.42
CA LEU A 76 -9.48 22.44 -9.36
C LEU A 76 -9.07 23.87 -9.70
N SER A 77 -10.02 24.81 -9.73
CA SER A 77 -9.76 26.24 -9.95
C SER A 77 -8.79 26.86 -8.95
N ALA A 78 -8.53 26.21 -7.81
CA ALA A 78 -7.53 26.66 -6.83
C ALA A 78 -6.08 26.36 -7.26
N LEU A 79 -5.88 25.60 -8.34
CA LEU A 79 -4.57 25.21 -8.87
C LEU A 79 -4.17 25.98 -10.14
N SER A 80 -5.05 26.84 -10.66
CA SER A 80 -4.90 27.53 -11.95
C SER A 80 -3.69 28.47 -12.03
N ALA A 81 -3.16 28.89 -10.88
CA ALA A 81 -1.95 29.71 -10.80
C ALA A 81 -0.68 28.91 -11.16
N GLY A 82 -0.76 27.58 -11.18
CA GLY A 82 0.34 26.69 -11.53
C GLY A 82 1.31 26.44 -10.38
N PRO A 83 2.40 25.70 -10.64
CA PRO A 83 3.29 25.18 -9.59
C PRO A 83 4.00 26.25 -8.77
N MET A 84 4.27 27.44 -9.34
CA MET A 84 4.95 28.53 -8.63
C MET A 84 4.03 29.42 -7.81
N PHE A 85 2.81 29.66 -8.29
CA PHE A 85 1.94 30.72 -7.75
C PHE A 85 0.75 30.18 -6.96
N THR A 86 0.64 28.85 -6.84
CA THR A 86 -0.38 28.22 -6.02
C THR A 86 0.05 28.18 -4.56
N GLU A 87 -0.57 29.01 -3.71
CA GLU A 87 -0.21 29.14 -2.28
C GLU A 87 -0.37 27.84 -1.49
N ASN A 88 -1.45 27.08 -1.72
CA ASN A 88 -1.68 25.80 -1.09
C ASN A 88 -2.33 24.81 -2.06
N SER A 89 -1.48 24.10 -2.79
CA SER A 89 -1.92 23.09 -3.75
C SER A 89 -2.58 21.87 -3.11
N ASN A 90 -2.36 21.63 -1.81
CA ASN A 90 -2.99 20.54 -1.07
C ASN A 90 -4.46 20.81 -0.67
N VAL A 91 -5.02 21.98 -1.04
CA VAL A 91 -6.47 22.25 -0.93
C VAL A 91 -7.29 21.29 -1.80
N VAL A 92 -6.70 20.81 -2.90
CA VAL A 92 -7.29 19.76 -3.74
C VAL A 92 -6.78 18.41 -3.26
N VAL A 93 -7.70 17.54 -2.86
CA VAL A 93 -7.39 16.19 -2.40
C VAL A 93 -7.82 15.21 -3.49
N ILE A 94 -6.89 14.39 -3.94
CA ILE A 94 -7.11 13.41 -5.01
C ILE A 94 -7.14 11.97 -4.45
N ASP A 95 -7.90 11.11 -5.10
CA ASP A 95 -7.94 9.69 -4.80
C ASP A 95 -6.65 9.01 -5.27
N LYS A 96 -5.90 8.44 -4.32
CA LYS A 96 -4.60 7.80 -4.58
C LYS A 96 -4.69 6.72 -5.64
N LYS A 97 -5.74 5.90 -5.62
CA LYS A 97 -5.88 4.77 -6.55
C LYS A 97 -6.08 5.26 -7.97
N SER A 98 -6.91 6.28 -8.18
CA SER A 98 -7.09 6.92 -9.48
C SER A 98 -5.80 7.57 -9.98
N PHE A 99 -5.07 8.27 -9.10
CA PHE A 99 -3.78 8.88 -9.43
C PHE A 99 -2.74 7.83 -9.83
N LEU A 100 -2.58 6.75 -9.06
CA LEU A 100 -1.63 5.68 -9.38
C LEU A 100 -1.97 4.94 -10.68
N SER A 101 -3.27 4.78 -10.97
CA SER A 101 -3.73 4.24 -12.25
C SER A 101 -3.41 5.16 -13.42
N TRP A 102 -3.60 6.46 -13.25
CA TRP A 102 -3.21 7.49 -14.22
C TRP A 102 -1.69 7.49 -14.42
N TYR A 103 -0.92 7.54 -13.33
CA TYR A 103 0.54 7.52 -13.35
C TYR A 103 1.06 6.33 -14.14
N ARG A 104 0.56 5.11 -13.89
CA ARG A 104 0.97 3.91 -14.63
C ARG A 104 0.75 4.04 -16.15
N ARG A 105 -0.33 4.69 -16.57
CA ARG A 105 -0.67 4.87 -17.98
C ARG A 105 0.17 5.97 -18.63
N ASP A 106 0.38 7.08 -17.93
CA ASP A 106 0.95 8.31 -18.50
C ASP A 106 2.42 8.54 -18.09
N LYS A 107 3.03 7.61 -17.35
CA LYS A 107 4.41 7.67 -16.86
C LYS A 107 5.41 8.11 -17.93
N GLN A 108 5.36 7.51 -19.12
CA GLN A 108 6.29 7.82 -20.20
C GLN A 108 6.20 9.27 -20.66
N LYS A 109 4.98 9.84 -20.66
CA LYS A 109 4.74 11.24 -20.99
C LYS A 109 5.36 12.17 -19.94
N ILE A 110 5.22 11.82 -18.65
CA ILE A 110 5.84 12.57 -17.55
C ILE A 110 7.37 12.53 -17.64
N VAL A 111 7.95 11.34 -17.88
CA VAL A 111 9.39 11.18 -18.09
C VAL A 111 9.88 12.06 -19.24
N GLN A 112 9.14 12.07 -20.36
CA GLN A 112 9.48 12.90 -21.50
C GLN A 112 9.52 14.40 -21.15
N TYR A 113 8.50 14.93 -20.46
CA TYR A 113 8.47 16.33 -20.05
C TYR A 113 9.66 16.71 -19.15
N LEU A 114 9.93 15.89 -18.14
CA LEU A 114 11.04 16.12 -17.22
C LEU A 114 12.40 16.04 -17.92
N SER A 115 12.56 15.12 -18.88
CA SER A 115 13.81 14.94 -19.61
C SER A 115 14.24 16.16 -20.42
N TYR A 116 13.30 17.00 -20.89
CA TYR A 116 13.63 18.25 -21.58
C TYR A 116 14.38 19.26 -20.70
N ALA A 117 14.21 19.15 -19.38
CA ALA A 117 14.92 19.95 -18.38
C ALA A 117 16.08 19.18 -17.72
N GLY A 118 16.41 17.98 -18.20
CA GLY A 118 17.40 17.10 -17.56
C GLY A 118 16.96 16.57 -16.19
N LEU A 119 15.64 16.48 -15.97
CA LEU A 119 15.04 16.02 -14.73
C LEU A 119 14.51 14.59 -14.86
N GLU A 120 14.39 13.92 -13.72
CA GLU A 120 13.81 12.59 -13.58
C GLU A 120 12.66 12.62 -12.57
N ILE A 121 11.82 11.58 -12.56
CA ILE A 121 10.74 11.46 -11.57
C ILE A 121 11.36 11.27 -10.19
N HIS A 122 11.01 12.16 -9.24
CA HIS A 122 11.67 12.21 -7.94
C HIS A 122 11.53 10.91 -7.12
N GLN A 123 10.31 10.37 -7.01
CA GLN A 123 10.01 9.15 -6.24
C GLN A 123 9.55 8.00 -7.12
N GLU A 124 10.25 7.79 -8.24
CA GLU A 124 9.85 6.82 -9.28
C GLU A 124 9.70 5.39 -8.74
N GLU A 125 10.69 4.87 -8.02
CA GLU A 125 10.63 3.50 -7.46
C GLU A 125 9.46 3.33 -6.48
N PHE A 126 9.20 4.34 -5.65
CA PHE A 126 8.10 4.34 -4.70
C PHE A 126 6.75 4.34 -5.42
N LEU A 127 6.58 5.22 -6.42
CA LEU A 127 5.37 5.30 -7.22
C LEU A 127 5.14 4.03 -8.04
N ASP A 128 6.18 3.49 -8.65
CA ASP A 128 6.14 2.23 -9.40
C ASP A 128 5.73 1.06 -8.52
N ARG A 129 6.28 0.96 -7.31
CA ARG A 129 5.89 -0.07 -6.33
C ARG A 129 4.42 0.06 -5.97
N LEU A 130 3.94 1.28 -5.71
CA LEU A 130 2.54 1.52 -5.37
C LEU A 130 1.59 1.27 -6.56
N ALA A 131 1.99 1.62 -7.78
CA ALA A 131 1.19 1.43 -8.99
C ALA A 131 1.17 -0.02 -9.49
N LYS A 132 2.21 -0.81 -9.15
CA LYS A 132 2.30 -2.26 -9.42
C LYS A 132 1.51 -3.08 -8.40
N MET A 133 1.23 -2.55 -7.21
CA MET A 133 0.30 -3.21 -6.30
C MET A 133 -1.05 -3.33 -7.00
N GLU A 134 -1.48 -4.56 -7.29
CA GLU A 134 -2.86 -4.84 -7.68
C GLU A 134 -3.78 -4.06 -6.74
N PRO A 135 -4.91 -3.52 -7.24
CA PRO A 135 -5.90 -2.94 -6.36
C PRO A 135 -6.17 -3.94 -5.26
N LEU A 136 -5.92 -3.56 -4.01
CA LEU A 136 -6.47 -4.24 -2.84
C LEU A 136 -7.97 -4.33 -3.15
N LYS A 137 -8.44 -5.50 -3.63
CA LYS A 137 -9.71 -5.69 -4.36
C LYS A 137 -10.94 -5.31 -3.53
N THR A 138 -10.75 -5.06 -2.25
CA THR A 138 -11.77 -4.62 -1.33
C THR A 138 -11.44 -3.23 -0.79
N PRO A 139 -12.40 -2.29 -0.76
CA PRO A 139 -12.28 -1.04 -0.01
C PRO A 139 -11.69 -1.35 1.37
N HIS A 140 -10.83 -0.47 1.91
CA HIS A 140 -10.35 -0.68 3.27
C HIS A 140 -11.57 -0.81 4.20
N PRO A 141 -11.75 -1.97 4.84
CA PRO A 141 -12.98 -2.25 5.56
C PRO A 141 -13.13 -1.25 6.72
N LYS A 142 -14.24 -0.49 6.71
CA LYS A 142 -14.50 0.55 7.71
C LYS A 142 -14.77 -0.04 9.10
N THR A 143 -15.35 -1.24 9.17
CA THR A 143 -15.71 -1.90 10.43
C THR A 143 -14.66 -2.94 10.84
N ASN A 144 -14.47 -3.11 12.15
CA ASN A 144 -13.58 -4.14 12.69
C ASN A 144 -13.98 -5.55 12.26
N LYS A 145 -15.27 -5.81 12.04
CA LYS A 145 -15.76 -7.08 11.50
C LYS A 145 -15.21 -7.32 10.10
N ALA A 146 -15.39 -6.36 9.20
CA ALA A 146 -14.92 -6.48 7.82
C ALA A 146 -13.37 -6.51 7.73
N LYS A 147 -12.65 -5.82 8.64
CA LYS A 147 -11.18 -5.92 8.78
C LYS A 147 -10.75 -7.33 9.14
N LYS A 148 -11.43 -7.94 10.12
CA LYS A 148 -11.17 -9.31 10.56
C LYS A 148 -11.51 -10.34 9.49
N ASP A 149 -12.60 -10.15 8.75
CA ASP A 149 -13.02 -11.04 7.66
C ASP A 149 -12.00 -11.01 6.52
N ARG A 150 -11.54 -9.82 6.13
CA ARG A 150 -10.47 -9.66 5.15
C ARG A 150 -9.15 -10.29 5.61
N LEU A 151 -8.74 -10.01 6.85
CA LEU A 151 -7.55 -10.62 7.44
C LEU A 151 -7.64 -12.16 7.41
N ARG A 152 -8.80 -12.74 7.74
CA ARG A 152 -9.02 -14.19 7.64
C ARG A 152 -8.75 -14.70 6.24
N GLU A 153 -9.31 -14.07 5.21
CA GLU A 153 -9.14 -14.50 3.81
C GLU A 153 -7.68 -14.42 3.34
N ASP A 154 -7.00 -13.32 3.63
CA ASP A 154 -5.59 -13.11 3.26
C ASP A 154 -4.66 -14.07 4.00
N TYR A 155 -4.94 -14.31 5.29
CA TYR A 155 -4.20 -15.25 6.12
C TYR A 155 -4.37 -16.69 5.61
N ILE A 156 -5.62 -17.13 5.38
CA ILE A 156 -5.92 -18.47 4.85
C ILE A 156 -5.25 -18.67 3.49
N SER A 157 -5.30 -17.67 2.61
CA SER A 157 -4.69 -17.76 1.28
C SER A 157 -3.16 -17.85 1.34
N SER A 158 -2.53 -17.10 2.25
CA SER A 158 -1.08 -17.16 2.46
C SER A 158 -0.62 -18.49 3.05
N VAL A 159 -1.34 -19.01 4.05
CA VAL A 159 -1.08 -20.33 4.63
C VAL A 159 -1.30 -21.44 3.60
N ALA A 160 -2.34 -21.34 2.78
CA ALA A 160 -2.63 -22.31 1.72
C ALA A 160 -1.47 -22.41 0.71
N LYS A 161 -0.85 -21.28 0.33
CA LYS A 161 0.36 -21.29 -0.52
C LYS A 161 1.50 -22.06 0.16
N LYS A 162 1.79 -21.76 1.42
CA LYS A 162 2.84 -22.45 2.20
C LYS A 162 2.58 -23.96 2.32
N PHE A 163 1.31 -24.37 2.43
CA PHE A 163 0.97 -25.81 2.45
C PHE A 163 1.19 -26.53 1.12
N LYS A 164 1.11 -25.83 -0.02
CA LYS A 164 1.45 -26.44 -1.32
C LYS A 164 2.93 -26.77 -1.39
N ASP A 165 3.77 -25.91 -0.84
CA ASP A 165 5.23 -26.09 -0.84
C ASP A 165 5.68 -27.06 0.26
N LYS A 166 5.09 -26.95 1.46
CA LYS A 166 5.44 -27.74 2.65
C LYS A 166 4.17 -28.24 3.36
N PRO A 167 3.66 -29.43 2.99
CA PRO A 167 2.40 -29.96 3.52
C PRO A 167 2.44 -30.37 5.01
N ASP A 168 3.64 -30.59 5.54
CA ASP A 168 3.85 -31.08 6.91
C ASP A 168 3.87 -29.98 7.98
N LEU A 169 3.78 -28.70 7.59
CA LEU A 169 3.79 -27.56 8.53
C LEU A 169 2.65 -27.62 9.55
N GLN A 170 2.96 -27.34 10.80
CA GLN A 170 2.02 -27.28 11.92
C GLN A 170 1.88 -25.85 12.45
N PHE A 171 0.92 -25.65 13.36
CA PHE A 171 0.66 -24.33 13.94
C PHE A 171 1.92 -23.61 14.47
N PRO A 172 2.84 -24.28 15.21
CA PRO A 172 4.06 -23.63 15.71
C PRO A 172 4.92 -23.03 14.60
N ASP A 173 4.95 -23.65 13.42
CA ASP A 173 5.75 -23.17 12.28
C ASP A 173 5.23 -21.84 11.71
N PHE A 174 3.95 -21.54 11.92
CA PHE A 174 3.32 -20.29 11.47
C PHE A 174 3.35 -19.18 12.51
N LYS A 175 3.63 -19.50 13.79
CA LYS A 175 3.54 -18.54 14.90
C LYS A 175 4.55 -17.39 14.73
N ASN A 176 5.76 -17.72 14.30
CA ASN A 176 6.86 -16.78 14.10
C ASN A 176 7.05 -16.39 12.63
N ASP A 177 6.10 -16.72 11.76
CA ASP A 177 6.20 -16.38 10.34
C ASP A 177 6.07 -14.87 10.15
N TYR A 178 7.16 -14.22 9.70
CA TYR A 178 7.21 -12.78 9.52
C TYR A 178 6.11 -12.27 8.58
N GLY A 179 5.81 -12.98 7.50
CA GLY A 179 4.80 -12.59 6.53
C GLY A 179 3.39 -12.62 7.13
N LEU A 180 3.07 -13.67 7.90
CA LEU A 180 1.77 -13.79 8.58
C LEU A 180 1.61 -12.77 9.72
N GLN A 181 2.68 -12.50 10.47
CA GLN A 181 2.69 -11.45 11.50
C GLN A 181 2.49 -10.06 10.89
N LYS A 182 3.12 -9.80 9.73
CA LYS A 182 2.94 -8.56 8.98
C LYS A 182 1.49 -8.37 8.52
N LEU A 183 0.80 -9.43 8.08
CA LEU A 183 -0.63 -9.37 7.73
C LEU A 183 -1.51 -8.95 8.91
N ILE A 184 -1.25 -9.49 10.10
CA ILE A 184 -2.02 -9.14 11.31
C ILE A 184 -1.82 -7.66 11.66
N ARG A 185 -0.56 -7.17 11.64
CA ARG A 185 -0.22 -5.77 11.93
C ARG A 185 -0.84 -4.80 10.93
N LEU A 186 -0.82 -5.14 9.64
CA LEU A 186 -1.36 -4.31 8.56
C LEU A 186 -2.87 -4.45 8.37
N SER A 187 -3.57 -5.24 9.20
CA SER A 187 -5.02 -5.44 9.08
C SER A 187 -5.86 -4.21 9.45
N GLY A 188 -5.25 -3.23 10.12
CA GLY A 188 -5.94 -2.05 10.64
C GLY A 188 -6.88 -2.33 11.81
N LEU A 189 -6.84 -3.55 12.39
CA LEU A 189 -7.49 -3.86 13.66
C LEU A 189 -6.73 -3.17 14.81
N PRO A 190 -7.43 -2.72 15.87
CA PRO A 190 -6.75 -2.33 17.10
C PRO A 190 -6.17 -3.58 17.78
N GLU A 191 -5.07 -3.43 18.52
CA GLU A 191 -4.27 -4.54 19.06
C GLU A 191 -5.08 -5.46 19.99
N ASP A 192 -6.01 -4.88 20.77
CA ASP A 192 -6.94 -5.61 21.64
C ASP A 192 -7.89 -6.56 20.86
N LYS A 193 -8.02 -6.35 19.54
CA LYS A 193 -8.86 -7.14 18.64
C LYS A 193 -8.08 -8.04 17.69
N TYR A 194 -6.77 -8.18 17.91
CA TYR A 194 -5.99 -9.13 17.13
C TYR A 194 -6.50 -10.57 17.33
N PRO A 195 -6.43 -11.42 16.29
CA PRO A 195 -6.86 -12.80 16.40
C PRO A 195 -6.01 -13.53 17.43
N LYS A 196 -6.66 -14.18 18.40
CA LYS A 196 -6.00 -15.07 19.35
C LYS A 196 -5.43 -16.30 18.63
N ASP A 197 -4.44 -16.97 19.24
CA ASP A 197 -3.84 -18.21 18.71
C ASP A 197 -4.91 -19.26 18.33
N SER A 198 -5.97 -19.41 19.12
CA SER A 198 -7.08 -20.34 18.82
C SER A 198 -7.82 -20.00 17.52
N THR A 199 -7.95 -18.70 17.19
CA THR A 199 -8.56 -18.24 15.93
C THR A 199 -7.64 -18.54 14.75
N LEU A 200 -6.34 -18.24 14.89
CA LEU A 200 -5.34 -18.51 13.86
C LEU A 200 -5.20 -20.02 13.58
N GLN A 201 -5.25 -20.87 14.62
CA GLN A 201 -5.32 -22.33 14.48
C GLN A 201 -6.54 -22.76 13.65
N GLY A 202 -7.70 -22.14 13.89
CA GLY A 202 -8.91 -22.37 13.10
C GLY A 202 -8.70 -22.06 11.62
N TRP A 203 -8.12 -20.90 11.30
CA TRP A 203 -7.84 -20.48 9.93
C TRP A 203 -6.82 -21.38 9.23
N ILE A 204 -5.80 -21.86 9.95
CA ILE A 204 -4.82 -22.82 9.39
C ILE A 204 -5.49 -24.14 9.04
N ARG A 205 -6.43 -24.63 9.86
CA ARG A 205 -7.23 -25.82 9.53
C ARG A 205 -8.07 -25.61 8.27
N GLU A 206 -8.66 -24.42 8.11
CA GLU A 206 -9.42 -24.07 6.89
C GLU A 206 -8.53 -24.01 5.65
N ALA A 207 -7.35 -23.38 5.75
CA ALA A 207 -6.37 -23.34 4.67
C ALA A 207 -5.95 -24.75 4.25
N ARG A 208 -5.66 -25.64 5.21
CA ARG A 208 -5.30 -27.05 4.97
C ARG A 208 -6.42 -27.82 4.26
N LYS A 209 -7.68 -27.60 4.66
CA LYS A 209 -8.86 -28.17 3.97
C LYS A 209 -8.97 -27.65 2.53
N LYS A 210 -8.77 -26.35 2.31
CA LYS A 210 -8.87 -25.69 1.00
C LYS A 210 -7.88 -26.26 -0.02
N VAL A 211 -6.69 -26.65 0.40
CA VAL A 211 -5.66 -27.27 -0.46
C VAL A 211 -5.67 -28.80 -0.44
N LYS A 212 -6.64 -29.45 0.23
CA LYS A 212 -6.78 -30.91 0.32
C LYS A 212 -5.50 -31.64 0.80
N VAL A 213 -4.66 -30.98 1.59
CA VAL A 213 -3.43 -31.58 2.12
C VAL A 213 -3.78 -32.49 3.31
N LYS A 214 -3.60 -33.80 3.14
CA LYS A 214 -3.74 -34.77 4.24
C LYS A 214 -2.56 -34.62 5.20
N PRO A 215 -2.79 -34.51 6.53
CA PRO A 215 -1.70 -34.62 7.47
C PRO A 215 -1.10 -36.02 7.38
N LYS A 216 0.23 -36.15 7.34
CA LYS A 216 0.87 -37.43 7.70
C LYS A 216 0.40 -37.77 9.11
N ARG A 217 -0.32 -38.90 9.27
CA ARG A 217 -0.73 -39.41 10.59
C ARG A 217 0.53 -39.58 11.46
N GLY A 218 0.79 -38.61 12.33
CA GLY A 218 1.56 -38.89 13.55
C GLY A 218 0.78 -39.92 14.36
N LYS A 219 1.46 -40.95 14.86
CA LYS A 219 0.90 -42.06 15.65
C LYS A 219 -0.19 -41.55 16.62
N PRO A 220 -1.34 -42.25 16.74
CA PRO A 220 -2.35 -41.88 17.72
C PRO A 220 -1.71 -41.94 19.10
N GLY A 221 -1.72 -40.79 19.81
CA GLY A 221 -1.38 -40.77 21.22
C GLY A 221 -2.22 -41.83 21.94
N LYS A 222 -1.56 -42.66 22.75
CA LYS A 222 -2.21 -43.66 23.61
C LYS A 222 -3.46 -43.05 24.23
N LYS A 223 -4.64 -43.60 23.90
CA LYS A 223 -5.81 -43.44 24.76
C LYS A 223 -5.42 -44.03 26.12
N ILE A 224 -5.27 -43.18 27.12
CA ILE A 224 -5.27 -43.65 28.50
C ILE A 224 -6.73 -44.02 28.78
N ASN A 225 -7.02 -45.32 28.71
CA ASN A 225 -8.28 -45.86 29.22
C ASN A 225 -8.29 -45.63 30.74
N LYS A 226 -9.06 -44.64 31.21
CA LYS A 226 -9.59 -44.67 32.58
C LYS A 226 -10.68 -45.76 32.60
N LEU A 227 -10.26 -47.00 32.79
CA LEU A 227 -11.13 -48.12 33.10
C LEU A 227 -10.90 -48.45 34.57
N LEU A 228 -11.93 -48.13 35.37
CA LEU A 228 -12.42 -48.87 36.54
C LEU A 228 -11.35 -49.54 37.41
N LEU A 229 -10.95 -48.84 38.49
CA LEU A 229 -10.47 -49.50 39.70
C LEU A 229 -11.64 -49.63 40.67
N SER A 230 -12.36 -50.73 40.52
CA SER A 230 -12.96 -51.42 41.64
C SER A 230 -13.01 -52.92 41.32
N PRO A 231 -12.47 -53.77 42.20
CA PRO A 231 -12.94 -55.13 42.32
C PRO A 231 -13.61 -55.37 43.70
N PRO A 232 -14.73 -56.12 43.74
CA PRO A 232 -15.48 -56.55 44.92
C PRO A 232 -15.07 -57.99 45.34
N PRO A 233 -15.75 -58.69 46.29
CA PRO A 233 -16.72 -58.25 47.31
C PRO A 233 -16.15 -58.16 48.73
#